data_AF-A0AAC9YSW1-F1
#
_entry.id   AF-A0AAC9YSW1-F1
#
_cell.length_a   1.000
_cell.length_b   1.000
_cell.length_c   1.000
_cell.angle_alpha   90.00
_cell.angle_beta   90.00
_cell.angle_gamma   90.00
#
_symmetry.space_group_name_H-M   'P 1'
#
loop_
_entity.id
_entity.type
_entity.pdbx_description
1 polymer ?
#
loop_
_entity_poly.entity_id
_entity_poly.type
_entity_poly.pdbx_seq_one_letter_code
_entity_poly.pdbx_strand_id
1 'polypeptide(L)'
;MSPFGFTPDDGDEENGKPEDLNAMMRQMQEQIQKQFEQLGINPAGFVNPFASFAQGSQDALPQAVVRDTAKKFVQAQGSQPLGTKDVTVVDNAFEIADLWLNEATVFPATSGTSSQRSVSRLDWVDETLAGWQATMEPLATGLSSAISSLLDDAMAQQSQDVDSGEAMAGPMGAIAGLLRTFIGSLIATQLGQAIGGISATATGAHDVGLPLLDPARPLLIPENIEKWSQDLEIPKTEIYLFHALREAAVARLFESNPWLVSYIRSAIVDYGRGIHIDMEAIQRQAEEAMQNFDPSQGNPESTENSFTIALNNGIFTPEETPAQRAALSKLETALALVDGWADEVTTLAAGERLPALAQLREMNRRQRATSAPSQQLFKTLLGLEVTPKLAREASAFWQKVRESKDVAARDQIWSGILPSAEELLEAEKFLMSSEIPDDLSGLL
;
A
#
# COMPACT_ATOMS: atom_id res chain seq x y z
N MET A 1 -56.75 34.45 -54.96
CA MET A 1 -55.66 35.29 -54.44
C MET A 1 -54.49 34.37 -54.16
N SER A 2 -53.39 34.47 -54.91
CA SER A 2 -52.10 33.90 -54.48
C SER A 2 -51.44 34.88 -53.51
N PRO A 3 -50.60 34.39 -52.59
CA PRO A 3 -49.16 34.66 -52.73
C PRO A 3 -48.32 33.40 -52.39
N PHE A 4 -47.35 32.98 -53.23
CA PHE A 4 -45.93 33.40 -53.20
C PHE A 4 -45.27 33.38 -51.81
N GLY A 5 -44.43 32.36 -51.57
CA GLY A 5 -43.51 32.26 -50.44
C GLY A 5 -42.34 31.34 -50.82
N PHE A 6 -41.14 31.90 -50.82
CA PHE A 6 -39.86 31.27 -51.18
C PHE A 6 -39.51 30.10 -50.25
N THR A 7 -39.01 29.01 -50.82
CA THR A 7 -38.26 27.96 -50.14
C THR A 7 -36.79 28.35 -50.04
N PRO A 8 -36.19 28.45 -48.85
CA PRO A 8 -34.78 28.18 -48.65
C PRO A 8 -34.59 26.66 -48.55
N ASP A 9 -33.69 26.18 -49.39
CA ASP A 9 -33.05 24.87 -49.31
C ASP A 9 -32.14 24.89 -48.07
N ASP A 10 -32.62 24.38 -46.93
CA ASP A 10 -31.76 24.10 -45.79
C ASP A 10 -31.05 22.78 -46.10
N GLY A 11 -29.79 22.91 -46.52
CA GLY A 11 -28.87 21.79 -46.62
C GLY A 11 -28.74 21.13 -45.26
N ASP A 12 -29.01 19.83 -45.22
CA ASP A 12 -28.74 18.95 -44.09
C ASP A 12 -27.23 19.00 -43.76
N GLU A 13 -26.84 19.86 -42.81
CA GLU A 13 -25.65 19.65 -42.00
C GLU A 13 -25.97 18.54 -41.00
N GLU A 14 -25.58 17.31 -41.34
CA GLU A 14 -25.57 16.16 -40.43
C GLU A 14 -24.63 16.42 -39.25
N ASN A 15 -25.16 17.08 -38.23
CA ASN A 15 -24.63 17.06 -36.88
C ASN A 15 -24.59 15.60 -36.37
N GLY A 16 -23.38 15.11 -36.08
CA GLY A 16 -23.12 13.78 -35.54
C GLY A 16 -23.97 13.48 -34.30
N LYS A 17 -24.85 12.50 -34.42
CA LYS A 17 -25.79 12.10 -33.35
C LYS A 17 -25.08 11.30 -32.26
N PRO A 18 -25.55 11.37 -31.00
CA PRO A 18 -25.08 10.55 -29.86
C PRO A 18 -25.26 9.03 -30.02
N GLU A 19 -25.86 8.56 -31.11
CA GLU A 19 -25.90 7.14 -31.48
C GLU A 19 -24.52 6.60 -31.89
N ASP A 20 -23.67 7.45 -32.47
CA ASP A 20 -22.34 7.07 -32.95
C ASP A 20 -21.36 6.83 -31.79
N LEU A 21 -21.48 7.60 -30.71
CA LEU A 21 -20.71 7.39 -29.47
C LEU A 21 -21.14 6.09 -28.76
N ASN A 22 -22.44 5.77 -28.75
CA ASN A 22 -22.95 4.51 -28.19
C ASN A 22 -22.51 3.29 -29.01
N ALA A 23 -22.46 3.43 -30.33
CA ALA A 23 -21.92 2.40 -31.22
C ALA A 23 -20.40 2.24 -31.02
N MET A 24 -19.66 3.33 -30.92
CA MET A 24 -18.23 3.36 -30.65
C MET A 24 -17.88 2.74 -29.28
N MET A 25 -18.66 3.06 -28.23
CA MET A 25 -18.50 2.48 -26.89
C MET A 25 -18.76 0.97 -26.88
N ARG A 26 -19.76 0.49 -27.63
CA ARG A 26 -20.02 -0.96 -27.78
C ARG A 26 -18.89 -1.65 -28.54
N GLN A 27 -18.40 -1.04 -29.60
CA GLN A 27 -17.31 -1.58 -30.40
C GLN A 27 -15.99 -1.63 -29.61
N MET A 28 -15.73 -0.61 -28.79
CA MET A 28 -14.60 -0.59 -27.85
C MET A 28 -14.75 -1.67 -26.77
N GLN A 29 -15.96 -1.87 -26.22
CA GLN A 29 -16.24 -2.96 -25.28
C GLN A 29 -15.97 -4.34 -25.88
N GLU A 30 -16.40 -4.57 -27.12
CA GLU A 30 -16.17 -5.84 -27.83
C GLU A 30 -14.69 -6.07 -28.17
N GLN A 31 -13.95 -5.01 -28.51
CA GLN A 31 -12.51 -5.10 -28.75
C GLN A 31 -11.72 -5.41 -27.49
N ILE A 32 -12.02 -4.73 -26.38
CA ILE A 32 -11.40 -5.00 -25.08
C ILE A 32 -11.71 -6.42 -24.63
N GLN A 33 -12.95 -6.87 -24.78
CA GLN A 33 -13.35 -8.23 -24.42
C GLN A 33 -12.57 -9.28 -25.22
N LYS A 34 -12.37 -9.07 -26.53
CA LYS A 34 -11.56 -9.96 -27.38
C LYS A 34 -10.07 -9.92 -27.03
N GLN A 35 -9.51 -8.76 -26.70
CA GLN A 35 -8.12 -8.64 -26.24
C GLN A 35 -7.91 -9.39 -24.91
N PHE A 36 -8.87 -9.29 -23.99
CA PHE A 36 -8.82 -9.99 -22.70
C PHE A 36 -8.99 -11.51 -22.83
N GLU A 37 -9.85 -11.98 -23.74
CA GLU A 37 -9.97 -13.40 -24.07
C GLU A 37 -8.69 -13.96 -24.71
N GLN A 38 -8.02 -13.17 -25.58
CA GLN A 38 -6.72 -13.53 -26.15
C GLN A 38 -5.59 -13.58 -25.11
N LEU A 39 -5.70 -12.84 -24.01
CA LEU A 39 -4.81 -12.91 -22.85
C LEU A 39 -5.15 -14.07 -21.88
N GLY A 40 -6.14 -14.91 -22.22
CA GLY A 40 -6.53 -16.08 -21.42
C GLY A 40 -7.35 -15.75 -20.16
N ILE A 41 -7.95 -14.56 -20.10
CA ILE A 41 -8.73 -14.09 -18.95
C ILE A 41 -10.21 -14.50 -19.14
N ASN A 42 -10.69 -15.41 -18.29
CA ASN A 42 -12.07 -15.91 -18.34
C ASN A 42 -13.10 -14.83 -17.91
N PRO A 43 -14.14 -14.50 -18.70
CA PRO A 43 -15.07 -13.40 -18.40
C PRO A 43 -15.96 -13.62 -17.17
N ALA A 44 -16.18 -14.87 -16.76
CA ALA A 44 -17.17 -15.23 -15.74
C ALA A 44 -16.83 -14.79 -14.31
N GLY A 45 -15.59 -14.32 -14.06
CA GLY A 45 -15.12 -13.84 -12.75
C GLY A 45 -14.37 -12.51 -12.86
N PHE A 46 -14.67 -11.71 -13.88
CA PHE A 46 -14.14 -10.37 -14.05
C PHE A 46 -15.25 -9.35 -13.83
N VAL A 47 -15.17 -8.58 -12.74
CA VAL A 47 -16.03 -7.40 -12.57
C VAL A 47 -15.56 -6.38 -13.60
N ASN A 48 -16.37 -6.15 -14.64
CA ASN A 48 -16.08 -5.13 -15.65
C ASN A 48 -16.01 -3.77 -14.95
N PRO A 49 -14.85 -3.08 -14.89
CA PRO A 49 -14.74 -1.78 -14.24
C PRO A 49 -15.67 -0.74 -14.90
N PHE A 50 -16.10 -0.99 -16.14
CA PHE A 50 -17.10 -0.21 -16.85
C PHE A 50 -18.53 -0.38 -16.33
N ALA A 51 -18.87 -1.52 -15.73
CA ALA A 51 -20.18 -1.72 -15.10
C ALA A 51 -20.31 -0.87 -13.83
N SER A 52 -19.20 -0.69 -13.09
CA SER A 52 -19.12 0.22 -11.94
C SER A 52 -19.34 1.68 -12.34
N PHE A 53 -18.89 2.09 -13.54
CA PHE A 53 -19.17 3.41 -14.11
C PHE A 53 -20.68 3.64 -14.33
N ALA A 54 -21.41 2.63 -14.79
CA ALA A 54 -22.86 2.71 -14.99
C ALA A 54 -23.68 2.78 -13.68
N GLN A 55 -23.10 2.34 -12.56
CA GLN A 55 -23.72 2.37 -11.22
C GLN A 55 -23.39 3.62 -10.40
N GLY A 56 -22.56 4.54 -10.90
CA GLY A 56 -22.31 5.84 -10.25
C GLY A 56 -21.45 5.78 -8.98
N SER A 57 -20.90 4.62 -8.60
CA SER A 57 -19.92 4.49 -7.52
C SER A 57 -18.52 4.79 -8.06
N GLN A 58 -18.11 6.06 -7.98
CA GLN A 58 -16.73 6.49 -8.24
C GLN A 58 -15.84 6.22 -7.02
N ASP A 59 -15.67 4.95 -6.63
CA ASP A 59 -14.65 4.62 -5.64
C ASP A 59 -13.27 4.76 -6.29
N ALA A 60 -12.43 5.63 -5.76
CA ALA A 60 -11.04 5.82 -6.22
C ALA A 60 -10.23 4.52 -6.13
N LEU A 61 -10.64 3.61 -5.25
CA LEU A 61 -10.03 2.29 -5.05
C LEU A 61 -11.12 1.21 -4.90
N PRO A 62 -11.61 0.62 -6.01
CA PRO A 62 -12.68 -0.38 -5.96
C PRO A 62 -12.23 -1.65 -5.22
N GLN A 63 -12.75 -1.84 -4.00
CA GLN A 63 -12.35 -2.92 -3.09
C GLN A 63 -12.49 -4.32 -3.70
N ALA A 64 -13.53 -4.55 -4.52
CA ALA A 64 -13.75 -5.82 -5.21
C ALA A 64 -12.61 -6.18 -6.18
N VAL A 65 -12.12 -5.19 -6.95
CA VAL A 65 -11.02 -5.39 -7.91
C VAL A 65 -9.73 -5.73 -7.17
N VAL A 66 -9.45 -5.04 -6.07
CA VAL A 66 -8.29 -5.31 -5.20
C VAL A 66 -8.35 -6.75 -4.68
N ARG A 67 -9.50 -7.14 -4.09
CA ARG A 67 -9.72 -8.49 -3.54
C ARG A 67 -9.55 -9.58 -4.60
N ASP A 68 -10.23 -9.44 -5.74
CA ASP A 68 -10.24 -10.47 -6.77
C ASP A 68 -8.85 -10.64 -7.40
N THR A 69 -8.14 -9.53 -7.61
CA THR A 69 -6.77 -9.56 -8.12
C THR A 69 -5.82 -10.20 -7.11
N ALA A 70 -5.89 -9.82 -5.83
CA ALA A 70 -5.10 -10.42 -4.77
C ALA A 70 -5.35 -11.93 -4.68
N LYS A 71 -6.61 -12.37 -4.61
CA LYS A 71 -6.98 -13.78 -4.53
C LYS A 71 -6.52 -14.59 -5.74
N LYS A 72 -6.64 -14.05 -6.96
CA LYS A 72 -6.10 -14.71 -8.17
C LYS A 72 -4.59 -14.93 -8.06
N PHE A 73 -3.86 -13.93 -7.57
CA PHE A 73 -2.42 -14.03 -7.36
C PHE A 73 -2.07 -15.08 -6.30
N VAL A 74 -2.79 -15.11 -5.17
CA VAL A 74 -2.63 -16.13 -4.12
C VAL A 74 -2.92 -17.53 -4.68
N GLN A 75 -4.00 -17.70 -5.45
CA GLN A 75 -4.36 -18.98 -6.06
C GLN A 75 -3.29 -19.48 -7.04
N ALA A 76 -2.70 -18.58 -7.83
CA ALA A 76 -1.63 -18.93 -8.74
C ALA A 76 -0.37 -19.43 -8.01
N GLN A 77 -0.09 -18.92 -6.82
CA GLN A 77 1.03 -19.37 -5.98
C GLN A 77 0.70 -20.60 -5.11
N GLY A 78 -0.59 -20.89 -4.94
CA GLY A 78 -1.11 -21.92 -4.06
C GLY A 78 -1.42 -21.39 -2.65
N SER A 79 -2.51 -21.88 -2.07
CA SER A 79 -2.87 -21.68 -0.67
C SER A 79 -3.40 -22.99 -0.12
N GLN A 80 -2.86 -23.42 1.02
CA GLN A 80 -3.35 -24.60 1.72
C GLN A 80 -4.51 -24.23 2.65
N PRO A 81 -5.54 -25.09 2.78
CA PRO A 81 -6.55 -24.91 3.80
C PRO A 81 -5.94 -25.10 5.19
N LEU A 82 -6.47 -24.41 6.18
CA LEU A 82 -6.04 -24.57 7.58
C LEU A 82 -6.42 -25.94 8.12
N GLY A 83 -5.42 -26.67 8.65
CA GLY A 83 -5.65 -27.91 9.40
C GLY A 83 -5.91 -27.64 10.88
N THR A 84 -6.56 -28.58 11.56
CA THR A 84 -6.78 -28.51 13.02
C THR A 84 -5.47 -28.43 13.82
N LYS A 85 -4.41 -29.09 13.33
CA LYS A 85 -3.08 -29.02 13.91
C LYS A 85 -2.50 -27.60 13.85
N ASP A 86 -2.70 -26.90 12.74
CA ASP A 86 -2.17 -25.55 12.54
C ASP A 86 -2.82 -24.58 13.54
N VAL A 87 -4.15 -24.68 13.67
CA VAL A 87 -4.92 -23.91 14.66
C VAL A 87 -4.40 -24.17 16.07
N THR A 88 -4.27 -25.45 16.47
CA THR A 88 -3.81 -25.81 17.82
C THR A 88 -2.38 -25.32 18.11
N VAL A 89 -1.46 -25.40 17.14
CA VAL A 89 -0.07 -24.95 17.34
C VAL A 89 -0.02 -23.43 17.50
N VAL A 90 -0.77 -22.69 16.68
CA VAL A 90 -0.85 -21.22 16.76
C VAL A 90 -1.48 -20.77 18.07
N ASP A 91 -2.60 -21.38 18.46
CA ASP A 91 -3.31 -21.01 19.70
C ASP A 91 -2.41 -21.24 20.93
N ASN A 92 -1.76 -22.41 21.02
CA ASN A 92 -0.80 -22.70 22.09
C ASN A 92 0.37 -21.71 22.10
N ALA A 93 0.90 -21.35 20.93
CA ALA A 93 2.00 -20.38 20.84
C ALA A 93 1.56 -19.00 21.35
N PHE A 94 0.34 -18.57 21.01
CA PHE A 94 -0.19 -17.30 21.48
C PHE A 94 -0.55 -17.29 22.97
N GLU A 95 -1.05 -18.38 23.53
CA GLU A 95 -1.29 -18.50 24.98
C GLU A 95 0.01 -18.29 25.77
N ILE A 96 1.11 -18.91 25.32
CA ILE A 96 2.44 -18.74 25.92
C ILE A 96 2.96 -17.33 25.70
N ALA A 97 2.84 -16.81 24.47
CA ALA A 97 3.29 -15.46 24.12
C ALA A 97 2.57 -14.40 24.96
N ASP A 98 1.26 -14.53 25.12
CA ASP A 98 0.46 -13.58 25.89
C ASP A 98 0.89 -13.53 27.36
N LEU A 99 1.24 -14.69 27.95
CA LEU A 99 1.77 -14.76 29.31
C LEU A 99 3.14 -14.10 29.42
N TRP A 100 4.05 -14.39 28.47
CA TRP A 100 5.42 -13.88 28.51
C TRP A 100 5.49 -12.37 28.26
N LEU A 101 4.63 -11.85 27.39
CA LEU A 101 4.57 -10.42 27.08
C LEU A 101 4.15 -9.56 28.27
N ASN A 102 3.41 -10.11 29.24
CA ASN A 102 3.00 -9.37 30.44
C ASN A 102 4.19 -8.91 31.30
N GLU A 103 5.34 -9.58 31.20
CA GLU A 103 6.58 -9.18 31.88
C GLU A 103 7.43 -8.22 31.03
N ALA A 104 7.17 -8.15 29.72
CA ALA A 104 8.02 -7.47 28.74
C ALA A 104 7.47 -6.14 28.23
N THR A 105 6.18 -5.85 28.42
CA THR A 105 5.54 -4.58 28.07
C THR A 105 4.42 -4.24 29.06
N VAL A 106 4.17 -2.94 29.25
CA VAL A 106 3.03 -2.46 30.06
C VAL A 106 1.70 -2.51 29.30
N PHE A 107 1.73 -2.74 27.98
CA PHE A 107 0.53 -2.81 27.18
C PHE A 107 -0.24 -4.11 27.47
N PRO A 108 -1.55 -4.02 27.77
CA PRO A 108 -2.37 -5.18 28.10
C PRO A 108 -2.53 -6.10 26.89
N ALA A 109 -2.88 -7.36 27.14
CA ALA A 109 -3.30 -8.27 26.09
C ALA A 109 -4.50 -7.71 25.31
N THR A 110 -4.53 -7.97 24.01
CA THR A 110 -5.57 -7.46 23.13
C THR A 110 -6.95 -8.01 23.50
N SER A 111 -7.99 -7.18 23.41
CA SER A 111 -9.38 -7.55 23.76
C SER A 111 -9.94 -8.69 22.89
N GLY A 112 -9.33 -8.94 21.73
CA GLY A 112 -9.70 -9.99 20.77
C GLY A 112 -9.09 -11.37 21.02
N THR A 113 -8.69 -11.71 22.25
CA THR A 113 -8.01 -13.00 22.58
C THR A 113 -8.83 -14.24 22.20
N SER A 114 -10.16 -14.12 22.06
CA SER A 114 -11.09 -15.18 21.68
C SER A 114 -11.35 -15.30 20.16
N SER A 115 -10.80 -14.39 19.36
CA SER A 115 -10.94 -14.41 17.90
C SER A 115 -9.98 -15.42 17.26
N GLN A 116 -10.29 -15.85 16.04
CA GLN A 116 -9.42 -16.76 15.28
C GLN A 116 -8.06 -16.10 15.02
N ARG A 117 -6.98 -16.76 15.47
CA ARG A 117 -5.59 -16.26 15.37
C ARG A 117 -4.77 -16.93 14.26
N SER A 118 -5.32 -17.95 13.62
CA SER A 118 -4.69 -18.66 12.50
C SER A 118 -5.51 -18.47 11.23
N VAL A 119 -4.86 -18.04 10.15
CA VAL A 119 -5.51 -17.73 8.86
C VAL A 119 -4.77 -18.40 7.70
N SER A 120 -5.49 -18.80 6.65
CA SER A 120 -4.87 -19.16 5.38
C SER A 120 -4.40 -17.90 4.63
N ARG A 121 -3.60 -18.04 3.56
CA ARG A 121 -3.21 -16.87 2.73
C ARG A 121 -4.43 -16.15 2.15
N LEU A 122 -5.46 -16.91 1.74
CA LEU A 122 -6.70 -16.36 1.19
C LEU A 122 -7.50 -15.62 2.26
N ASP A 123 -7.63 -16.18 3.46
CA ASP A 123 -8.34 -15.53 4.56
C ASP A 123 -7.59 -14.28 5.03
N TRP A 124 -6.26 -14.32 5.05
CA TRP A 124 -5.44 -13.14 5.37
C TRP A 124 -5.69 -11.97 4.42
N VAL A 125 -5.87 -12.23 3.12
CA VAL A 125 -6.27 -11.20 2.15
C VAL A 125 -7.61 -10.60 2.54
N ASP A 126 -8.61 -11.41 2.88
CA ASP A 126 -9.93 -10.92 3.25
C ASP A 126 -9.93 -10.12 4.56
N GLU A 127 -9.19 -10.60 5.56
CA GLU A 127 -9.09 -9.99 6.89
C GLU A 127 -8.37 -8.64 6.86
N THR A 128 -7.34 -8.51 6.03
CA THR A 128 -6.52 -7.28 5.95
C THR A 128 -7.04 -6.27 4.92
N LEU A 129 -7.94 -6.67 4.02
CA LEU A 129 -8.38 -5.85 2.88
C LEU A 129 -8.94 -4.48 3.29
N ALA A 130 -9.73 -4.44 4.36
CA ALA A 130 -10.32 -3.19 4.85
C ALA A 130 -9.23 -2.22 5.33
N GLY A 131 -8.23 -2.72 6.06
CA GLY A 131 -7.10 -1.91 6.51
C GLY A 131 -6.22 -1.44 5.35
N TRP A 132 -6.02 -2.28 4.33
CA TRP A 132 -5.33 -1.89 3.10
C TRP A 132 -6.04 -0.74 2.40
N GLN A 133 -7.36 -0.85 2.21
CA GLN A 133 -8.15 0.21 1.60
C GLN A 133 -8.07 1.51 2.39
N ALA A 134 -8.32 1.46 3.71
CA ALA A 134 -8.28 2.63 4.58
C ALA A 134 -6.90 3.32 4.60
N THR A 135 -5.83 2.55 4.40
CA THR A 135 -4.46 3.07 4.42
C THR A 135 -4.04 3.63 3.05
N MET A 136 -4.50 3.04 1.95
CA MET A 136 -4.03 3.35 0.59
C MET A 136 -4.99 4.22 -0.23
N GLU A 137 -6.26 4.32 0.16
CA GLU A 137 -7.25 5.17 -0.50
C GLU A 137 -6.82 6.65 -0.64
N PRO A 138 -6.15 7.27 0.35
CA PRO A 138 -5.66 8.64 0.19
C PRO A 138 -4.59 8.78 -0.90
N LEU A 139 -3.73 7.77 -1.08
CA LEU A 139 -2.74 7.76 -2.16
C LEU A 139 -3.43 7.65 -3.53
N ALA A 140 -4.41 6.75 -3.65
CA ALA A 140 -5.19 6.59 -4.88
C ALA A 140 -5.94 7.88 -5.24
N THR A 141 -6.50 8.56 -4.24
CA THR A 141 -7.20 9.84 -4.41
C THR A 141 -6.24 10.95 -4.82
N GLY A 142 -5.07 11.06 -4.18
CA GLY A 142 -4.04 12.03 -4.53
C GLY A 142 -3.55 11.87 -5.97
N LEU A 143 -3.21 10.64 -6.36
CA LEU A 143 -2.76 10.34 -7.73
C LEU A 143 -3.86 10.58 -8.77
N SER A 144 -5.10 10.15 -8.49
CA SER A 144 -6.25 10.41 -9.37
C SER A 144 -6.52 11.91 -9.54
N SER A 145 -6.38 12.69 -8.47
CA SER A 145 -6.55 14.14 -8.51
C SER A 145 -5.44 14.82 -9.31
N ALA A 146 -4.18 14.39 -9.12
CA ALA A 146 -3.04 14.93 -9.87
C ALA A 146 -3.21 14.69 -11.38
N ILE A 147 -3.57 13.48 -11.79
CA ILE A 147 -3.80 13.16 -13.21
C ILE A 147 -5.01 13.90 -13.76
N SER A 148 -6.10 14.02 -12.99
CA SER A 148 -7.28 14.77 -13.42
C SER A 148 -6.96 16.24 -13.67
N SER A 149 -6.19 16.88 -12.77
CA SER A 149 -5.74 18.26 -12.94
C SER A 149 -4.95 18.44 -14.23
N LEU A 150 -4.06 17.50 -14.56
CA LEU A 150 -3.30 17.57 -15.80
C LEU A 150 -4.16 17.42 -17.06
N LEU A 151 -5.15 16.53 -17.03
CA LEU A 151 -6.09 16.38 -18.14
C LEU A 151 -6.91 17.66 -18.33
N ASP A 152 -7.37 18.26 -17.23
CA ASP A 152 -8.10 19.52 -17.25
C ASP A 152 -7.23 20.67 -17.80
N ASP A 153 -5.96 20.76 -17.38
CA ASP A 153 -4.99 21.75 -17.87
C ASP A 153 -4.66 21.57 -19.36
N ALA A 154 -4.46 20.32 -19.81
CA ALA A 154 -4.21 20.00 -21.22
C ALA A 154 -5.43 20.34 -22.10
N MET A 155 -6.64 20.02 -21.63
CA MET A 155 -7.88 20.40 -22.32
C MET A 155 -8.05 21.92 -22.36
N ALA A 156 -7.74 22.62 -21.26
CA ALA A 156 -7.80 24.08 -21.20
C ALA A 156 -6.83 24.74 -22.19
N GLN A 157 -5.61 24.21 -22.34
CA GLN A 157 -4.64 24.68 -23.33
C GLN A 157 -5.12 24.42 -24.76
N GLN A 158 -5.72 23.26 -25.04
CA GLN A 158 -6.23 22.93 -26.36
C GLN A 158 -7.48 23.74 -26.74
N SER A 159 -8.27 24.19 -25.76
CA SER A 159 -9.44 25.05 -25.98
C SER A 159 -9.09 26.51 -26.32
N GLN A 160 -7.84 26.93 -26.14
CA GLN A 160 -7.37 28.27 -26.50
C GLN A 160 -7.01 28.42 -28.00
N ASP A 161 -6.98 27.33 -28.78
CA ASP A 161 -6.94 27.38 -30.25
C ASP A 161 -8.38 27.42 -30.81
N VAL A 162 -8.86 28.65 -31.05
CA VAL A 162 -10.28 29.05 -31.06
C VAL A 162 -11.04 28.78 -32.38
N ASP A 163 -10.86 27.65 -33.06
CA ASP A 163 -11.64 27.37 -34.29
C ASP A 163 -12.44 26.04 -34.26
N SER A 164 -12.49 25.33 -33.12
CA SER A 164 -13.17 24.02 -33.03
C SER A 164 -13.83 23.72 -31.67
N GLY A 165 -13.92 24.71 -30.78
CA GLY A 165 -14.10 24.50 -29.33
C GLY A 165 -15.47 24.04 -28.83
N GLU A 166 -16.57 24.22 -29.58
CA GLU A 166 -17.91 23.97 -29.05
C GLU A 166 -18.49 22.58 -29.38
N ALA A 167 -18.01 21.91 -30.44
CA ALA A 167 -18.53 20.60 -30.87
C ALA A 167 -17.87 19.39 -30.18
N MET A 168 -16.71 19.59 -29.53
CA MET A 168 -15.89 18.51 -28.95
C MET A 168 -15.91 18.45 -27.42
N ALA A 169 -16.54 19.41 -26.73
CA ALA A 169 -16.54 19.48 -25.26
C ALA A 169 -17.32 18.33 -24.58
N GLY A 170 -18.43 17.88 -25.17
CA GLY A 170 -19.23 16.76 -24.65
C GLY A 170 -18.54 15.39 -24.75
N PRO A 171 -18.00 15.01 -25.92
CA PRO A 171 -17.21 13.78 -26.09
C PRO A 171 -15.95 13.74 -25.19
N MET A 172 -15.25 14.86 -25.01
CA MET A 172 -14.03 14.92 -24.19
C MET A 172 -14.29 14.71 -22.70
N GLY A 173 -15.39 15.26 -22.15
CA GLY A 173 -15.76 15.03 -20.75
C GLY A 173 -16.10 13.57 -20.44
N ALA A 174 -16.70 12.85 -21.40
CA ALA A 174 -16.94 11.41 -21.28
C ALA A 174 -15.63 10.60 -21.30
N ILE A 175 -14.68 10.99 -22.17
CA ILE A 175 -13.34 10.37 -22.24
C ILE A 175 -12.54 10.63 -20.95
N ALA A 176 -12.61 11.83 -20.37
CA ALA A 176 -11.95 12.14 -19.10
C ALA A 176 -12.52 11.30 -17.93
N GLY A 177 -13.84 11.09 -17.88
CA GLY A 177 -14.46 10.20 -16.90
C GLY A 177 -14.07 8.72 -17.06
N LEU A 178 -13.92 8.28 -18.31
CA LEU A 178 -13.45 6.93 -18.66
C LEU A 178 -12.00 6.70 -18.23
N LEU A 179 -11.12 7.67 -18.51
CA LEU A 179 -9.72 7.69 -18.10
C LEU A 179 -9.58 7.63 -16.57
N ARG A 180 -10.36 8.42 -15.83
CA ARG A 180 -10.35 8.39 -14.36
C ARG A 180 -10.71 7.01 -13.81
N THR A 181 -11.73 6.37 -14.38
CA THR A 181 -12.16 5.01 -13.99
C THR A 181 -11.09 3.98 -14.32
N PHE A 182 -10.45 4.10 -15.49
CA PHE A 182 -9.35 3.24 -15.91
C PHE A 182 -8.15 3.33 -14.95
N ILE A 183 -7.74 4.55 -14.55
CA ILE A 183 -6.65 4.79 -13.61
C ILE A 183 -6.96 4.17 -12.24
N GLY A 184 -8.17 4.40 -11.70
CA GLY A 184 -8.59 3.79 -10.43
C GLY A 184 -8.53 2.26 -10.47
N SER A 185 -8.94 1.66 -11.61
CA SER A 185 -8.85 0.22 -11.83
C SER A 185 -7.39 -0.29 -11.91
N LEU A 186 -6.48 0.47 -12.54
CA LEU A 186 -5.06 0.12 -12.59
C LEU A 186 -4.43 0.14 -11.20
N ILE A 187 -4.65 1.20 -10.42
CA ILE A 187 -4.14 1.31 -9.04
C ILE A 187 -4.69 0.17 -8.17
N ALA A 188 -5.99 -0.13 -8.29
CA ALA A 188 -6.61 -1.25 -7.58
C ALA A 188 -6.00 -2.61 -7.97
N THR A 189 -5.70 -2.81 -9.26
CA THR A 189 -5.05 -4.03 -9.74
C THR A 189 -3.64 -4.15 -9.18
N GLN A 190 -2.85 -3.07 -9.21
CA GLN A 190 -1.48 -3.06 -8.71
C GLN A 190 -1.42 -3.24 -7.18
N LEU A 191 -2.34 -2.63 -6.44
CA LEU A 191 -2.52 -2.90 -5.01
C LEU A 191 -2.90 -4.36 -4.75
N GLY A 192 -3.82 -4.91 -5.53
CA GLY A 192 -4.21 -6.32 -5.43
C GLY A 192 -3.04 -7.27 -5.67
N GLN A 193 -2.20 -7.00 -6.68
CA GLN A 193 -0.97 -7.77 -6.92
C GLN A 193 0.01 -7.66 -5.76
N ALA A 194 0.22 -6.45 -5.22
CA ALA A 194 1.09 -6.24 -4.06
C ALA A 194 0.60 -7.02 -2.82
N ILE A 195 -0.69 -6.93 -2.49
CA ILE A 195 -1.32 -7.66 -1.38
C ILE A 195 -1.18 -9.18 -1.60
N GLY A 196 -1.45 -9.65 -2.82
CA GLY A 196 -1.29 -11.06 -3.19
C GLY A 196 0.15 -11.53 -3.01
N GLY A 197 1.14 -10.75 -3.45
CA GLY A 197 2.56 -11.05 -3.27
C GLY A 197 2.99 -11.08 -1.81
N ILE A 198 2.55 -10.09 -1.01
CA ILE A 198 2.84 -10.02 0.43
C ILE A 198 2.26 -11.23 1.15
N SER A 199 1.03 -11.65 0.82
CA SER A 199 0.36 -12.78 1.47
C SER A 199 1.12 -14.11 1.32
N ALA A 200 2.02 -14.22 0.34
CA ALA A 200 2.83 -15.41 0.13
C ALA A 200 4.08 -15.49 1.01
N THR A 201 4.45 -14.39 1.65
CA THR A 201 5.65 -14.27 2.48
C THR A 201 5.36 -13.79 3.90
N ALA A 202 4.25 -13.10 4.13
CA ALA A 202 3.85 -12.61 5.44
C ALA A 202 3.61 -13.78 6.40
N THR A 203 4.23 -13.76 7.56
CA THR A 203 4.00 -14.72 8.64
C THR A 203 2.85 -14.32 9.55
N GLY A 204 2.50 -13.02 9.59
CA GLY A 204 1.36 -12.47 10.33
C GLY A 204 0.76 -11.21 9.72
N ALA A 205 -0.23 -10.61 10.39
CA ALA A 205 -0.88 -9.38 9.92
C ALA A 205 -0.01 -8.14 10.11
N HIS A 206 0.84 -8.12 11.14
CA HIS A 206 1.64 -6.95 11.48
C HIS A 206 3.03 -6.94 10.85
N ASP A 207 3.36 -7.90 9.98
CA ASP A 207 4.65 -7.97 9.30
C ASP A 207 4.94 -6.76 8.38
N VAL A 208 3.89 -6.11 7.89
CA VAL A 208 4.04 -4.90 7.07
C VAL A 208 4.36 -3.68 7.95
N GLY A 209 4.08 -3.74 9.26
CA GLY A 209 4.12 -2.59 10.16
C GLY A 209 2.98 -1.59 9.96
N LEU A 210 2.01 -1.91 9.10
CA LEU A 210 0.80 -1.11 8.88
C LEU A 210 -0.35 -1.58 9.78
N PRO A 211 -1.23 -0.67 10.22
CA PRO A 211 -2.41 -1.00 11.03
C PRO A 211 -3.53 -1.54 10.12
N LEU A 212 -3.44 -2.83 9.78
CA LEU A 212 -4.32 -3.48 8.80
C LEU A 212 -5.61 -4.08 9.41
N LEU A 213 -5.66 -4.25 10.73
CA LEU A 213 -6.78 -4.88 11.44
C LEU A 213 -7.41 -3.88 12.41
N ASP A 214 -8.75 -3.85 12.43
CA ASP A 214 -9.55 -3.06 13.37
C ASP A 214 -10.71 -3.92 13.92
N PRO A 215 -10.73 -4.23 15.23
CA PRO A 215 -9.71 -3.91 16.23
C PRO A 215 -8.38 -4.64 15.94
N ALA A 216 -7.27 -4.06 16.43
CA ALA A 216 -5.95 -4.67 16.33
C ALA A 216 -5.93 -6.02 17.07
N ARG A 217 -5.45 -7.07 16.40
CA ARG A 217 -5.38 -8.43 16.96
C ARG A 217 -4.32 -9.25 16.25
N PRO A 218 -3.66 -10.19 16.94
CA PRO A 218 -2.59 -10.94 16.31
C PRO A 218 -3.14 -12.05 15.39
N LEU A 219 -2.56 -12.20 14.19
CA LEU A 219 -2.88 -13.28 13.25
C LEU A 219 -1.58 -13.90 12.72
N LEU A 220 -1.54 -15.22 12.59
CA LEU A 220 -0.44 -15.94 11.93
C LEU A 220 -0.93 -16.70 10.69
N ILE A 221 -0.04 -16.84 9.71
CA ILE A 221 -0.18 -17.70 8.53
C ILE A 221 0.73 -18.93 8.70
N PRO A 222 0.21 -20.07 9.22
CA PRO A 222 1.00 -21.26 9.50
C PRO A 222 1.79 -21.75 8.28
N GLU A 223 1.17 -21.74 7.09
CA GLU A 223 1.83 -22.15 5.84
C GLU A 223 3.11 -21.35 5.56
N ASN A 224 3.10 -20.05 5.85
CA ASN A 224 4.25 -19.20 5.60
C ASN A 224 5.33 -19.35 6.67
N ILE A 225 4.95 -19.62 7.92
CA ILE A 225 5.90 -19.96 8.99
C ILE A 225 6.60 -21.30 8.68
N GLU A 226 5.85 -22.28 8.18
CA GLU A 226 6.40 -23.56 7.71
C GLU A 226 7.37 -23.36 6.54
N LYS A 227 7.02 -22.52 5.57
CA LYS A 227 7.93 -22.14 4.47
C LYS A 227 9.17 -21.40 4.96
N TRP A 228 9.01 -20.50 5.93
CA TRP A 228 10.09 -19.72 6.52
C TRP A 228 11.09 -20.58 7.29
N SER A 229 10.63 -21.70 7.85
CA SER A 229 11.42 -22.60 8.69
C SER A 229 12.06 -23.79 7.96
N GLN A 230 11.87 -23.95 6.65
CA GLN A 230 12.29 -25.15 5.90
C GLN A 230 13.79 -25.49 6.06
N ASP A 231 14.64 -24.47 6.14
CA ASP A 231 16.09 -24.62 6.24
C ASP A 231 16.63 -24.39 7.66
N LEU A 232 15.74 -24.30 8.65
CA LEU A 232 16.11 -24.07 10.04
C LEU A 232 16.10 -25.39 10.82
N GLU A 233 17.24 -25.77 11.38
CA GLU A 233 17.36 -26.87 12.34
C GLU A 233 16.88 -26.45 13.74
N ILE A 234 15.77 -25.70 13.80
CA ILE A 234 15.16 -25.16 15.03
C ILE A 234 13.82 -25.88 15.29
N PRO A 235 13.50 -26.24 16.54
CA PRO A 235 12.19 -26.78 16.88
C PRO A 235 11.05 -25.86 16.45
N LYS A 236 10.04 -26.40 15.76
CA LYS A 236 8.88 -25.62 15.28
C LYS A 236 8.19 -24.83 16.40
N THR A 237 8.11 -25.40 17.59
CA THR A 237 7.54 -24.72 18.76
C THR A 237 8.24 -23.40 19.08
N GLU A 238 9.56 -23.33 18.94
CA GLU A 238 10.32 -22.09 19.15
C GLU A 238 10.05 -21.08 18.03
N ILE A 239 9.95 -21.54 16.78
CA ILE A 239 9.65 -20.69 15.62
C ILE A 239 8.25 -20.06 15.76
N TYR A 240 7.22 -20.88 16.01
CA TYR A 240 5.85 -20.37 16.19
C TYR A 240 5.77 -19.41 17.37
N LEU A 241 6.45 -19.71 18.48
CA LEU A 241 6.47 -18.83 19.65
C LEU A 241 7.16 -17.49 19.35
N PHE A 242 8.25 -17.49 18.59
CA PHE A 242 8.91 -16.26 18.15
C PHE A 242 7.98 -15.38 17.31
N HIS A 243 7.29 -15.94 16.32
CA HIS A 243 6.33 -15.18 15.53
C HIS A 243 5.12 -14.73 16.35
N ALA A 244 4.61 -15.58 17.25
CA ALA A 244 3.50 -15.24 18.14
C ALA A 244 3.84 -14.08 19.09
N LEU A 245 5.04 -14.08 19.68
CA LEU A 245 5.53 -12.99 20.52
C LEU A 245 5.58 -11.65 19.76
N ARG A 246 6.15 -11.65 18.56
CA ARG A 246 6.26 -10.45 17.72
C ARG A 246 4.88 -9.93 17.32
N GLU A 247 4.03 -10.82 16.81
CA GLU A 247 2.71 -10.47 16.30
C GLU A 247 1.80 -9.96 17.44
N ALA A 248 1.81 -10.61 18.59
CA ALA A 248 1.05 -10.18 19.76
C ALA A 248 1.59 -8.86 20.34
N ALA A 249 2.91 -8.66 20.38
CA ALA A 249 3.49 -7.39 20.83
C ALA A 249 2.97 -6.21 19.98
N VAL A 250 3.06 -6.32 18.65
CA VAL A 250 2.61 -5.23 17.75
C VAL A 250 1.10 -5.03 17.82
N ALA A 251 0.31 -6.09 17.97
CA ALA A 251 -1.12 -5.97 18.16
C ALA A 251 -1.46 -5.17 19.44
N ARG A 252 -0.79 -5.48 20.57
CA ARG A 252 -0.93 -4.73 21.83
C ARG A 252 -0.53 -3.26 21.69
N LEU A 253 0.53 -2.99 20.92
CA LEU A 253 0.99 -1.63 20.62
C LEU A 253 -0.09 -0.82 19.90
N PHE A 254 -0.66 -1.35 18.81
CA PHE A 254 -1.68 -0.65 18.04
C PHE A 254 -3.00 -0.49 18.80
N GLU A 255 -3.44 -1.50 19.57
CA GLU A 255 -4.65 -1.38 20.40
C GLU A 255 -4.47 -0.33 21.50
N SER A 256 -3.28 -0.25 22.11
CA SER A 256 -3.00 0.68 23.20
C SER A 256 -2.71 2.11 22.72
N ASN A 257 -2.33 2.29 21.46
CA ASN A 257 -1.94 3.60 20.91
C ASN A 257 -2.70 3.92 19.60
N PRO A 258 -4.02 4.20 19.65
CA PRO A 258 -4.81 4.52 18.45
C PRO A 258 -4.29 5.73 17.65
N TRP A 259 -3.61 6.67 18.32
CA TRP A 259 -3.03 7.83 17.64
C TRP A 259 -1.89 7.44 16.67
N LEU A 260 -1.17 6.35 16.94
CA LEU A 260 -0.09 5.85 16.06
C LEU A 260 -0.66 5.39 14.71
N VAL A 261 -1.85 4.77 14.72
CA VAL A 261 -2.60 4.42 13.51
C VAL A 261 -2.88 5.66 12.69
N SER A 262 -3.38 6.72 13.33
CA SER A 262 -3.64 8.01 12.68
C SER A 262 -2.36 8.67 12.19
N TYR A 263 -1.26 8.58 12.92
CA TYR A 263 0.04 9.14 12.55
C TYR A 263 0.59 8.48 11.27
N ILE A 264 0.61 7.15 11.22
CA ILE A 264 1.07 6.39 10.04
C ILE A 264 0.19 6.72 8.83
N ARG A 265 -1.15 6.71 8.99
CA ARG A 265 -2.07 7.08 7.91
C ARG A 265 -1.86 8.52 7.44
N SER A 266 -1.64 9.46 8.37
CA SER A 266 -1.38 10.86 8.02
C SER A 266 -0.06 11.03 7.26
N ALA A 267 1.00 10.33 7.65
CA ALA A 267 2.27 10.37 6.92
C ALA A 267 2.13 9.86 5.47
N ILE A 268 1.31 8.83 5.26
CA ILE A 268 0.96 8.31 3.93
C ILE A 268 0.13 9.32 3.14
N VAL A 269 -0.86 9.96 3.76
CA VAL A 269 -1.68 11.01 3.14
C VAL A 269 -0.81 12.20 2.72
N ASP A 270 0.08 12.67 3.60
CA ASP A 270 0.96 13.81 3.34
C ASP A 270 1.94 13.51 2.21
N TYR A 271 2.45 12.28 2.15
CA TYR A 271 3.23 11.81 1.01
C TYR A 271 2.40 11.87 -0.29
N GLY A 272 1.18 11.33 -0.27
CA GLY A 272 0.28 11.29 -1.43
C GLY A 272 -0.13 12.68 -1.94
N ARG A 273 -0.38 13.62 -1.03
CA ARG A 273 -0.67 15.03 -1.38
C ARG A 273 0.48 15.72 -2.08
N GLY A 274 1.71 15.32 -1.77
CA GLY A 274 2.90 15.85 -2.41
C GLY A 274 3.14 15.32 -3.82
N ILE A 275 2.39 14.30 -4.28
CA ILE A 275 2.51 13.73 -5.63
C ILE A 275 2.07 14.79 -6.64
N HIS A 276 3.05 15.39 -7.29
CA HIS A 276 2.86 16.26 -8.45
C HIS A 276 3.46 15.58 -9.66
N ILE A 277 2.69 15.46 -10.74
CA ILE A 277 3.20 14.88 -11.97
C ILE A 277 3.92 15.99 -12.73
N ASP A 278 5.24 15.86 -12.87
CA ASP A 278 6.07 16.82 -13.59
C ASP A 278 5.86 16.64 -15.11
N MET A 279 5.01 17.49 -15.68
CA MET A 279 4.74 17.52 -17.12
C MET A 279 5.98 17.88 -17.95
N GLU A 280 6.88 18.71 -17.43
CA GLU A 280 8.11 19.08 -18.13
C GLU A 280 9.07 17.89 -18.19
N ALA A 281 9.16 17.09 -17.11
CA ALA A 281 9.93 15.86 -17.10
C ALA A 281 9.36 14.83 -18.09
N ILE A 282 8.03 14.65 -18.14
CA ILE A 282 7.38 13.77 -19.12
C ILE A 282 7.66 14.24 -20.54
N GLN A 283 7.58 15.55 -20.81
CA GLN A 283 7.83 16.10 -22.13
C GLN A 283 9.30 15.96 -22.56
N ARG A 284 10.26 16.24 -21.66
CA ARG A 284 11.68 15.99 -21.91
C ARG A 284 11.96 14.51 -22.20
N GLN A 285 11.40 13.59 -21.42
CA GLN A 285 11.59 12.15 -21.63
C GLN A 285 10.90 11.67 -22.91
N ALA A 286 9.74 12.21 -23.27
CA ALA A 286 9.08 11.91 -24.53
C ALA A 286 9.90 12.42 -25.72
N GLU A 287 10.49 13.62 -25.63
CA GLU A 287 11.41 14.16 -26.63
C GLU A 287 12.70 13.33 -26.75
N GLU A 288 13.27 12.87 -25.65
CA GLU A 288 14.43 11.96 -25.63
C GLU A 288 14.09 10.58 -26.21
N ALA A 289 12.92 10.03 -25.88
CA ALA A 289 12.44 8.77 -26.44
C ALA A 289 12.18 8.89 -27.95
N MET A 290 11.64 10.01 -28.41
CA MET A 290 11.46 10.31 -29.84
C MET A 290 12.78 10.60 -30.56
N GLN A 291 13.77 11.21 -29.91
CA GLN A 291 15.11 11.39 -30.48
C GLN A 291 15.87 10.05 -30.62
N ASN A 292 15.61 9.11 -29.72
CA ASN A 292 16.13 7.74 -29.79
C ASN A 292 15.25 6.81 -30.63
N PHE A 293 14.12 7.30 -31.16
CA PHE A 293 13.22 6.54 -32.03
C PHE A 293 13.72 6.61 -33.47
N ASP A 294 14.20 5.48 -34.00
CA ASP A 294 14.59 5.35 -35.40
C ASP A 294 13.32 5.11 -36.27
N PRO A 295 12.93 6.05 -37.16
CA PRO A 295 11.74 5.94 -38.00
C PRO A 295 11.76 4.74 -38.96
N SER A 296 12.93 4.10 -39.16
CA SER A 296 13.08 2.95 -40.05
C SER A 296 12.56 1.63 -39.46
N GLN A 297 12.19 1.61 -38.16
CA GLN A 297 11.64 0.45 -37.44
C GLN A 297 10.12 0.60 -37.16
N GLY A 298 9.41 1.44 -37.92
CA GLY A 298 8.02 1.79 -37.69
C GLY A 298 7.03 0.65 -37.97
N ASN A 299 6.71 -0.14 -36.94
CA ASN A 299 5.50 -0.97 -36.92
C ASN A 299 4.42 -0.30 -36.04
N PRO A 300 3.16 -0.15 -36.47
CA PRO A 300 2.10 0.48 -35.69
C PRO A 300 1.82 -0.18 -34.32
N GLU A 301 2.04 -1.50 -34.18
CA GLU A 301 1.96 -2.22 -32.90
C GLU A 301 3.07 -1.83 -31.91
N SER A 302 4.18 -1.25 -32.39
CA SER A 302 5.32 -0.85 -31.56
C SER A 302 5.01 0.39 -30.73
N THR A 303 4.11 1.27 -31.20
CA THR A 303 3.74 2.50 -30.51
C THR A 303 2.84 2.23 -29.31
N GLU A 304 1.93 1.25 -29.43
CA GLU A 304 1.07 0.78 -28.34
C GLU A 304 1.89 0.05 -27.27
N ASN A 305 2.87 -0.75 -27.72
CA ASN A 305 3.85 -1.41 -26.85
C ASN A 305 4.83 -0.40 -26.22
N SER A 306 5.24 0.66 -26.93
CA SER A 306 6.13 1.68 -26.34
C SER A 306 5.43 2.49 -25.27
N PHE A 307 4.12 2.75 -25.41
CA PHE A 307 3.33 3.44 -24.39
C PHE A 307 3.15 2.58 -23.13
N THR A 308 2.92 1.27 -23.29
CA THR A 308 2.85 0.32 -22.16
C THR A 308 4.22 0.01 -21.54
N ILE A 309 5.31 0.01 -22.31
CA ILE A 309 6.68 -0.10 -21.79
C ILE A 309 7.09 1.18 -21.05
N ALA A 310 6.71 2.36 -21.57
CA ALA A 310 6.88 3.65 -20.90
C ALA A 310 6.18 3.68 -19.53
N LEU A 311 4.91 3.27 -19.49
CA LEU A 311 4.12 3.13 -18.25
C LEU A 311 4.80 2.20 -17.22
N ASN A 312 5.38 1.08 -17.67
CA ASN A 312 6.06 0.11 -16.80
C ASN A 312 7.48 0.53 -16.36
N ASN A 313 8.15 1.41 -17.12
CA ASN A 313 9.52 1.86 -16.84
C ASN A 313 9.60 3.14 -15.99
N GLY A 314 8.52 3.56 -15.33
CA GLY A 314 8.59 4.68 -14.39
C GLY A 314 8.57 6.07 -15.03
N ILE A 315 7.94 6.23 -16.22
CA ILE A 315 7.64 7.56 -16.80
C ILE A 315 6.72 8.43 -15.91
N PHE A 316 6.19 7.86 -14.83
CA PHE A 316 5.40 8.56 -13.81
C PHE A 316 6.13 8.74 -12.48
N THR A 317 7.45 8.55 -12.40
CA THR A 317 8.17 8.74 -11.14
C THR A 317 8.31 10.25 -10.90
N PRO A 318 7.54 10.87 -9.98
CA PRO A 318 7.68 12.29 -9.70
C PRO A 318 9.08 12.57 -9.15
N GLU A 319 9.70 13.70 -9.45
CA GLU A 319 10.84 14.15 -8.66
C GLU A 319 10.38 14.33 -7.21
N GLU A 320 11.02 13.63 -6.26
CA GLU A 320 10.67 13.75 -4.85
C GLU A 320 10.86 15.18 -4.36
N THR A 321 9.76 15.87 -4.09
CA THR A 321 9.80 17.18 -3.45
C THR A 321 10.39 17.07 -2.04
N PRO A 322 11.00 18.13 -1.48
CA PRO A 322 11.48 18.12 -0.09
C PRO A 322 10.40 17.76 0.92
N ALA A 323 9.14 18.14 0.66
CA ALA A 323 7.99 17.81 1.50
C ALA A 323 7.65 16.30 1.44
N GLN A 324 7.65 15.69 0.25
CA GLN A 324 7.46 14.24 0.10
C GLN A 324 8.57 13.45 0.78
N ARG A 325 9.83 13.87 0.63
CA ARG A 325 10.97 13.21 1.29
C ARG A 325 10.85 13.30 2.82
N ALA A 326 10.39 14.43 3.35
CA ALA A 326 10.14 14.57 4.79
C ALA A 326 8.99 13.67 5.27
N ALA A 327 7.91 13.54 4.49
CA ALA A 327 6.80 12.63 4.80
C ALA A 327 7.23 11.15 4.76
N LEU A 328 7.99 10.77 3.72
CA LEU A 328 8.57 9.43 3.60
C LEU A 328 9.50 9.11 4.77
N SER A 329 10.41 10.03 5.12
CA SER A 329 11.32 9.86 6.25
C SER A 329 10.58 9.67 7.57
N LYS A 330 9.48 10.41 7.81
CA LYS A 330 8.62 10.21 9.00
C LYS A 330 7.99 8.83 9.00
N LEU A 331 7.47 8.37 7.87
CA LEU A 331 6.87 7.05 7.73
C LEU A 331 7.90 5.93 7.96
N GLU A 332 9.06 6.02 7.32
CA GLU A 332 10.17 5.07 7.52
C GLU A 332 10.60 5.01 8.98
N THR A 333 10.72 6.17 9.64
CA THR A 333 11.08 6.26 11.06
C THR A 333 10.03 5.60 11.95
N ALA A 334 8.74 5.85 11.70
CA ALA A 334 7.67 5.22 12.48
C ALA A 334 7.62 3.70 12.29
N LEU A 335 7.73 3.21 11.05
CA LEU A 335 7.77 1.77 10.77
C LEU A 335 9.00 1.10 11.41
N ALA A 336 10.16 1.76 11.35
CA ALA A 336 11.38 1.29 12.01
C ALA A 336 11.23 1.26 13.53
N LEU A 337 10.61 2.27 14.13
CA LEU A 337 10.32 2.31 15.57
C LEU A 337 9.40 1.16 16.00
N VAL A 338 8.34 0.88 15.24
CA VAL A 338 7.43 -0.26 15.51
C VAL A 338 8.20 -1.58 15.43
N ASP A 339 8.99 -1.80 14.37
CA ASP A 339 9.75 -3.05 14.18
C ASP A 339 10.84 -3.24 15.24
N GLY A 340 11.57 -2.16 15.55
CA GLY A 340 12.61 -2.16 16.57
C GLY A 340 12.04 -2.41 17.97
N TRP A 341 10.88 -1.82 18.28
CA TRP A 341 10.21 -2.04 19.57
C TRP A 341 9.74 -3.49 19.68
N ALA A 342 9.15 -4.02 18.61
CA ALA A 342 8.71 -5.41 18.56
C ALA A 342 9.88 -6.40 18.72
N ASP A 343 11.04 -6.11 18.14
CA ASP A 343 12.27 -6.90 18.33
C ASP A 343 12.76 -6.86 19.78
N GLU A 344 12.80 -5.69 20.42
CA GLU A 344 13.21 -5.55 21.81
C GLU A 344 12.22 -6.23 22.78
N VAL A 345 10.92 -6.02 22.61
CA VAL A 345 9.86 -6.65 23.43
C VAL A 345 9.91 -8.16 23.29
N THR A 346 10.04 -8.67 22.06
CA THR A 346 10.16 -10.11 21.82
C THR A 346 11.42 -10.67 22.48
N THR A 347 12.53 -9.94 22.39
CA THR A 347 13.79 -10.35 23.00
C THR A 347 13.67 -10.45 24.51
N LEU A 348 13.05 -9.45 25.14
CA LEU A 348 12.83 -9.41 26.57
C LEU A 348 11.84 -10.48 27.04
N ALA A 349 10.74 -10.69 26.31
CA ALA A 349 9.71 -11.68 26.63
C ALA A 349 10.22 -13.12 26.50
N ALA A 350 11.01 -13.40 25.46
CA ALA A 350 11.61 -14.71 25.26
C ALA A 350 12.74 -14.99 26.26
N GLY A 351 13.62 -14.01 26.51
CA GLY A 351 14.75 -14.14 27.41
C GLY A 351 15.58 -15.41 27.15
N GLU A 352 15.90 -16.15 28.22
CA GLU A 352 16.60 -17.45 28.12
C GLU A 352 15.65 -18.64 27.83
N ARG A 353 14.34 -18.41 27.76
CA ARG A 353 13.33 -19.47 27.58
C ARG A 353 13.28 -19.99 26.14
N LEU A 354 13.86 -19.26 25.18
CA LEU A 354 13.88 -19.59 23.76
C LEU A 354 15.34 -19.67 23.26
N PRO A 355 15.99 -20.85 23.34
CA PRO A 355 17.42 -21.01 23.02
C PRO A 355 17.82 -20.52 21.63
N ALA A 356 16.95 -20.71 20.63
CA ALA A 356 17.23 -20.31 19.25
C ALA A 356 16.94 -18.83 18.94
N LEU A 357 16.58 -18.00 19.94
CA LEU A 357 16.14 -16.62 19.75
C LEU A 357 17.11 -15.78 18.91
N ALA A 358 18.42 -15.85 19.20
CA ALA A 358 19.42 -15.09 18.46
C ALA A 358 19.44 -15.46 16.96
N GLN A 359 19.26 -16.75 16.64
CA GLN A 359 19.21 -17.24 15.27
C GLN A 359 17.92 -16.79 14.56
N LEU A 360 16.78 -16.86 15.25
CA LEU A 360 15.48 -16.42 14.71
C LEU A 360 15.46 -14.91 14.45
N ARG A 361 15.98 -14.10 15.37
CA ARG A 361 16.12 -12.65 15.20
C ARG A 361 17.01 -12.30 14.00
N GLU A 362 18.17 -12.96 13.89
CA GLU A 362 19.08 -12.74 12.76
C GLU A 362 18.42 -13.10 11.42
N MET A 363 17.69 -14.22 11.37
CA MET A 363 16.97 -14.63 10.16
C MET A 363 15.89 -13.61 9.77
N ASN A 364 15.04 -13.22 10.73
CA ASN A 364 14.00 -12.22 10.51
C ASN A 364 14.59 -10.89 10.01
N ARG A 365 15.71 -10.45 10.60
CA ARG A 365 16.40 -9.22 10.17
C ARG A 365 16.90 -9.31 8.73
N ARG A 366 17.49 -10.44 8.32
CA ARG A 366 17.95 -10.65 6.94
C ARG A 366 16.79 -10.59 5.95
N GLN A 367 15.69 -11.27 6.25
CA GLN A 367 14.51 -11.27 5.40
C GLN A 367 13.89 -9.87 5.26
N ARG A 368 13.84 -9.10 6.36
CA ARG A 368 13.40 -7.69 6.34
C ARG A 368 14.33 -6.82 5.48
N ALA A 369 15.64 -7.06 5.51
CA ALA A 369 16.59 -6.28 4.70
C ALA A 369 16.49 -6.57 3.20
N THR A 370 16.11 -7.79 2.79
CA THR A 370 16.03 -8.20 1.38
C THR A 370 14.63 -8.12 0.78
N SER A 371 13.60 -8.22 1.61
CA SER A 371 12.22 -8.48 1.19
C SER A 371 11.19 -8.02 2.21
N ALA A 372 11.33 -6.81 2.76
CA ALA A 372 10.30 -6.27 3.65
C ALA A 372 8.97 -6.08 2.90
N PRO A 373 7.83 -6.54 3.45
CA PRO A 373 6.51 -6.36 2.82
C PRO A 373 6.17 -4.89 2.54
N SER A 374 6.54 -3.97 3.44
CA SER A 374 6.33 -2.52 3.24
C SER A 374 7.14 -1.99 2.06
N GLN A 375 8.38 -2.44 1.86
CA GLN A 375 9.17 -2.08 0.69
C GLN A 375 8.55 -2.59 -0.60
N GLN A 376 8.07 -3.84 -0.62
CA GLN A 376 7.38 -4.40 -1.78
C GLN A 376 6.14 -3.58 -2.13
N LEU A 377 5.36 -3.18 -1.12
CA LEU A 377 4.18 -2.34 -1.29
C LEU A 377 4.53 -0.97 -1.91
N PHE A 378 5.44 -0.22 -1.28
CA PHE A 378 5.78 1.14 -1.75
C PHE A 378 6.52 1.12 -3.10
N LYS A 379 7.36 0.11 -3.35
CA LYS A 379 7.98 -0.10 -4.66
C LYS A 379 6.93 -0.36 -5.74
N THR A 380 5.94 -1.19 -5.45
CA THR A 380 4.89 -1.55 -6.43
C THR A 380 3.94 -0.40 -6.72
N LEU A 381 3.61 0.43 -5.72
CA LEU A 381 2.60 1.48 -5.88
C LEU A 381 3.16 2.86 -6.21
N LEU A 382 4.39 3.15 -5.80
CA LEU A 382 4.98 4.49 -5.91
C LEU A 382 6.33 4.47 -6.62
N GLY A 383 6.83 3.29 -7.03
CA GLY A 383 8.16 3.17 -7.64
C GLY A 383 9.32 3.48 -6.69
N LEU A 384 9.06 3.60 -5.39
CA LEU A 384 10.05 4.02 -4.39
C LEU A 384 10.81 2.84 -3.81
N GLU A 385 12.12 3.00 -3.66
CA GLU A 385 12.96 2.09 -2.89
C GLU A 385 13.13 2.62 -1.45
N VAL A 386 12.27 2.14 -0.56
CA VAL A 386 12.39 2.40 0.89
C VAL A 386 13.61 1.66 1.43
N THR A 387 14.51 2.36 2.13
CA THR A 387 15.78 1.76 2.56
C THR A 387 15.68 1.23 4.00
N PRO A 388 16.09 -0.01 4.32
CA PRO A 388 15.83 -0.63 5.62
C PRO A 388 16.80 -0.19 6.75
N LYS A 389 17.48 0.96 6.60
CA LYS A 389 18.59 1.35 7.51
C LYS A 389 18.12 1.43 8.97
N LEU A 390 17.00 2.12 9.20
CA LEU A 390 16.54 2.53 10.53
C LEU A 390 16.11 1.40 11.48
N ALA A 391 15.81 0.20 10.97
CA ALA A 391 15.29 -0.88 11.82
C ALA A 391 16.31 -1.34 12.88
N ARG A 392 17.61 -1.38 12.51
CA ARG A 392 18.67 -1.75 13.44
C ARG A 392 18.88 -0.65 14.49
N GLU A 393 18.91 0.60 14.06
CA GLU A 393 19.07 1.74 14.96
C GLU A 393 17.90 1.82 15.94
N ALA A 394 16.67 1.59 15.48
CA ALA A 394 15.49 1.58 16.33
C ALA A 394 15.53 0.48 17.41
N SER A 395 15.89 -0.76 17.06
CA SER A 395 16.04 -1.84 18.05
C SER A 395 17.08 -1.48 19.13
N ALA A 396 18.24 -0.93 18.72
CA ALA A 396 19.26 -0.47 19.65
C ALA A 396 18.79 0.72 20.51
N PHE A 397 17.99 1.63 19.96
CA PHE A 397 17.38 2.74 20.69
C PHE A 397 16.48 2.21 21.81
N TRP A 398 15.55 1.29 21.51
CA TRP A 398 14.62 0.75 22.50
C TRP A 398 15.32 -0.03 23.60
N GLN A 399 16.34 -0.80 23.24
CA GLN A 399 17.18 -1.51 24.21
C GLN A 399 17.86 -0.52 25.16
N LYS A 400 18.49 0.54 24.64
CA LYS A 400 19.15 1.58 25.45
C LYS A 400 18.16 2.28 26.37
N VAL A 401 16.98 2.66 25.87
CA VAL A 401 15.96 3.32 26.70
C VAL A 401 15.56 2.45 27.90
N ARG A 402 15.33 1.15 27.68
CA ARG A 402 15.02 0.21 28.76
C ARG A 402 16.18 0.07 29.74
N GLU A 403 17.41 -0.04 29.26
CA GLU A 403 18.60 -0.20 30.10
C GLU A 403 18.91 1.04 30.94
N SER A 404 18.66 2.24 30.41
CA SER A 404 18.84 3.50 31.13
C SER A 404 17.75 3.76 32.17
N LYS A 405 16.52 3.29 31.91
CA LYS A 405 15.36 3.47 32.80
C LYS A 405 14.72 2.11 33.11
N ASP A 406 13.56 1.83 32.54
CA ASP A 406 12.82 0.59 32.72
C ASP A 406 11.85 0.34 31.53
N VAL A 407 11.07 -0.74 31.63
CA VAL A 407 10.07 -1.14 30.63
C VAL A 407 8.96 -0.10 30.49
N ALA A 408 8.53 0.52 31.61
CA ALA A 408 7.43 1.47 31.61
C ALA A 408 7.83 2.77 30.89
N ALA A 409 9.03 3.29 31.17
CA ALA A 409 9.59 4.45 30.50
C ALA A 409 9.81 4.21 29.00
N ARG A 410 10.25 3.00 28.61
CA ARG A 410 10.35 2.59 27.20
C ARG A 410 8.98 2.70 26.52
N ASP A 411 7.97 2.08 27.10
CA ASP A 411 6.64 2.04 26.47
C ASP A 411 5.91 3.39 26.54
N GLN A 412 6.23 4.25 27.52
CA GLN A 412 5.68 5.60 27.64
C GLN A 412 6.06 6.50 26.46
N ILE A 413 7.16 6.25 25.75
CA ILE A 413 7.55 7.02 24.54
C ILE A 413 6.43 6.99 23.49
N TRP A 414 5.67 5.90 23.41
CA TRP A 414 4.52 5.81 22.52
C TRP A 414 3.38 6.76 22.86
N SER A 415 3.38 7.41 24.02
CA SER A 415 2.38 8.43 24.38
C SER A 415 2.82 9.86 24.02
N GLY A 416 4.07 10.04 23.58
CA GLY A 416 4.70 11.34 23.36
C GLY A 416 5.09 11.60 21.90
N ILE A 417 6.07 12.48 21.72
CA ILE A 417 6.68 12.78 20.42
C ILE A 417 7.63 11.63 20.07
N LEU A 418 7.49 11.05 18.87
CA LEU A 418 8.41 10.01 18.40
C LEU A 418 9.78 10.60 18.08
N PRO A 419 10.88 9.88 18.35
CA PRO A 419 12.21 10.29 17.94
C PRO A 419 12.30 10.35 16.42
N SER A 420 13.03 11.33 15.93
CA SER A 420 13.46 11.42 14.54
C SER A 420 14.55 10.38 14.22
N ALA A 421 14.81 10.17 12.93
CA ALA A 421 15.86 9.25 12.47
C ALA A 421 17.25 9.57 13.06
N GLU A 422 17.56 10.86 13.26
CA GLU A 422 18.84 11.30 13.87
C GLU A 422 18.87 11.00 15.38
N GLU A 423 17.75 11.18 16.07
CA GLU A 423 17.62 10.95 17.52
C GLU A 423 17.66 9.45 17.88
N LEU A 424 17.36 8.53 16.95
CA LEU A 424 17.52 7.08 17.16
C LEU A 424 18.96 6.71 17.54
N LEU A 425 19.96 7.46 17.03
CA LEU A 425 21.37 7.23 17.34
C LEU A 425 21.76 7.73 18.74
N GLU A 426 20.96 8.62 19.33
CA GLU A 426 21.27 9.37 20.54
C GLU A 426 20.17 9.23 21.60
N ALA A 427 19.80 7.98 21.93
CA ALA A 427 18.73 7.64 22.87
C ALA A 427 18.77 8.44 24.19
N GLU A 428 19.95 8.64 24.78
CA GLU A 428 20.10 9.41 26.03
C GLU A 428 19.74 10.89 25.86
N LYS A 429 20.12 11.50 24.73
CA LYS A 429 19.77 12.90 24.46
C LYS A 429 18.28 13.08 24.23
N PHE A 430 17.66 12.12 23.53
CA PHE A 430 16.20 12.11 23.36
C PHE A 430 15.48 11.98 24.71
N LEU A 431 15.95 11.10 25.60
CA LEU A 431 15.36 10.97 26.93
C LEU A 431 15.46 12.27 27.73
N MET A 432 16.62 12.94 27.69
CA MET A 432 16.81 14.23 28.36
C MET A 432 15.96 15.37 27.76
N SER A 433 15.72 15.37 26.44
CA SER A 433 14.88 16.39 25.81
C SER A 433 13.38 16.14 26.03
N SER A 434 13.00 14.88 26.26
CA SER A 434 11.61 14.48 26.54
C SER A 434 11.20 14.68 28.01
N GLU A 435 12.16 14.83 28.92
CA GLU A 435 11.92 15.14 30.32
C GLU A 435 11.62 16.63 30.48
N ILE A 436 10.39 16.97 30.86
CA ILE A 436 10.09 18.30 31.38
C ILE A 436 10.83 18.39 32.73
N PRO A 437 11.72 19.38 32.95
CA PRO A 437 12.38 19.52 34.23
C PRO A 437 11.33 19.67 35.34
N ASP A 438 11.39 18.79 36.34
CA ASP A 438 10.50 18.85 37.52
C ASP A 438 10.63 20.17 38.30
N ASP A 439 11.69 20.94 38.03
CA ASP A 439 11.95 22.24 38.62
C ASP A 439 12.03 23.36 37.57
N LEU A 440 10.92 24.10 37.44
CA LEU A 440 10.82 25.32 36.63
C LEU A 440 11.31 26.57 37.38
N SER A 441 11.80 26.46 38.63
CA SER A 441 12.16 27.62 39.45
C SER A 441 13.42 28.36 38.98
N GLY A 442 14.18 27.78 38.04
CA GLY A 442 15.31 28.43 37.38
C GLY A 442 14.98 29.21 36.10
N LEU A 443 13.71 29.25 35.68
CA LEU A 443 13.27 29.93 34.44
C LEU A 443 12.64 31.32 34.66
N LEU A 444 12.87 31.94 35.81
CA LEU A 444 12.43 33.32 36.11
C LEU A 444 13.55 34.35 35.99
#